data_AF-A0ABD0KFZ2-F1
#
_entry.id   AF-A0ABD0KFZ2-F1
#
_cell.length_a   1.000
_cell.length_b   1.000
_cell.length_c   1.000
_cell.angle_alpha   90.00
_cell.angle_beta   90.00
_cell.angle_gamma   90.00
#
_symmetry.space_group_name_H-M   'P 1'
#
loop_
_entity.id
_entity.type
_entity.pdbx_description
1 polymer ?
#
loop_
_entity_poly.entity_id
_entity_poly.type
_entity_poly.pdbx_seq_one_letter_code
_entity_poly.pdbx_strand_id
1 'polypeptide(L)'
;MGDSRAASVSVIQEAVVPTDYSEQAVCASYEAEECVEAVESPDAIIDMTANFLPESESDTFVLRCGVTLMICKQNILQTNANAISTSEHKTLTGGGEVSRYLLQTCINGYLEAREQMKQENAMFEYGKVYSCSSGKNETDSNGVAYDTVYHGIVPNAWFFFGFLPTAATLTGKWNKYMRQLYKKLFQKADKDGKSSLALPLFGCGGAGASFDKAIDPLVGSLMNLQGNSPRNLKTIIVCLRQDEAFNKLKAKMKECLRYGCFISKLIPAGHVKTERQRLGEYSTSVGGGSSSG
;
A
#
# COMPACT_ATOMS: atom_id res chain seq x y z
N MET A 1 -6.69 -46.65 66.15
CA MET A 1 -6.22 -46.85 64.75
C MET A 1 -7.02 -45.89 63.90
N GLY A 2 -6.47 -44.70 63.66
CA GLY A 2 -7.13 -43.62 62.96
C GLY A 2 -6.26 -43.18 61.79
N ASP A 3 -6.72 -43.45 60.57
CA ASP A 3 -6.08 -43.01 59.34
C ASP A 3 -6.72 -41.70 58.88
N SER A 4 -6.11 -40.58 59.23
CA SER A 4 -6.41 -39.27 58.65
C SER A 4 -5.48 -39.01 57.47
N ARG A 5 -6.04 -39.10 56.25
CA ARG A 5 -5.37 -38.68 55.02
C ARG A 5 -5.33 -37.15 54.94
N ALA A 6 -4.13 -36.59 54.99
CA ALA A 6 -3.88 -35.19 54.69
C ALA A 6 -3.87 -34.98 53.17
N ALA A 7 -4.75 -34.12 52.66
CA ALA A 7 -4.72 -33.63 51.28
C ALA A 7 -3.82 -32.40 51.21
N SER A 8 -2.77 -32.46 50.38
CA SER A 8 -1.90 -31.33 50.07
C SER A 8 -2.55 -30.46 48.98
N VAL A 9 -2.91 -29.23 49.35
CA VAL A 9 -3.36 -28.18 48.44
C VAL A 9 -2.14 -27.39 47.99
N SER A 10 -1.73 -27.52 46.73
CA SER A 10 -0.71 -26.65 46.13
C SER A 10 -1.36 -25.35 45.66
N VAL A 11 -1.03 -24.26 46.36
CA VAL A 11 -1.37 -22.89 45.96
C VAL A 11 -0.51 -22.51 44.76
N ILE A 12 -1.13 -22.38 43.59
CA ILE A 12 -0.50 -21.76 42.42
C ILE A 12 -0.62 -20.25 42.63
N GLN A 13 0.50 -19.59 42.94
CA GLN A 13 0.59 -18.13 42.90
C GLN A 13 0.62 -17.69 41.43
N GLU A 14 -0.46 -17.08 40.96
CA GLU A 14 -0.46 -16.32 39.72
C GLU A 14 0.40 -15.07 39.90
N ALA A 15 1.48 -14.97 39.11
CA ALA A 15 2.28 -13.76 39.02
C ALA A 15 1.49 -12.68 38.28
N VAL A 16 0.94 -11.74 39.03
CA VAL A 16 0.36 -10.50 38.50
C VAL A 16 1.52 -9.65 37.97
N VAL A 17 1.66 -9.61 36.64
CA VAL A 17 2.57 -8.68 35.96
C VAL A 17 1.89 -7.31 35.91
N PRO A 18 2.47 -6.24 36.48
CA PRO A 18 1.89 -4.90 36.39
C PRO A 18 1.96 -4.41 34.93
N THR A 19 0.80 -4.24 34.29
CA THR A 19 0.64 -3.48 33.05
C THR A 19 0.38 -2.03 33.39
N ASP A 20 1.43 -1.27 33.71
CA ASP A 20 1.41 0.19 33.70
C ASP A 20 2.77 0.69 33.24
N TYR A 21 2.94 0.81 31.92
CA TYR A 21 3.96 1.66 31.32
C TYR A 21 3.24 2.87 30.74
N SER A 22 3.25 3.96 31.50
CA SER A 22 2.81 5.26 31.03
C SER A 22 3.80 5.77 29.98
N GLU A 23 3.35 5.97 28.74
CA GLU A 23 4.11 6.55 27.62
C GLU A 23 4.39 8.06 27.78
N GLN A 24 4.39 8.62 28.99
CA GLN A 24 4.47 10.07 29.22
C GLN A 24 5.84 10.63 29.63
N ALA A 25 6.92 9.84 29.59
CA ALA A 25 8.22 10.32 30.05
C ALA A 25 9.40 9.96 29.13
N VAL A 26 9.28 10.19 27.81
CA VAL A 26 10.45 10.39 26.92
C VAL A 26 10.11 11.42 25.82
N CYS A 27 9.50 12.54 26.20
CA CYS A 27 9.22 13.67 25.31
C CYS A 27 9.71 15.01 25.88
N ALA A 28 10.76 14.98 26.70
CA ALA A 28 11.41 16.20 27.19
C ALA A 28 12.86 16.21 26.68
N SER A 29 13.23 17.34 26.09
CA SER A 29 14.54 17.74 25.56
C SER A 29 15.07 16.99 24.33
N TYR A 30 14.47 17.25 23.17
CA TYR A 30 15.26 17.55 21.97
C TYR A 30 14.71 18.86 21.40
N GLU A 31 15.31 19.96 21.84
CA GLU A 31 15.19 21.23 21.14
C GLU A 31 15.78 21.01 19.75
N ALA A 32 14.95 21.26 18.74
CA ALA A 32 15.32 21.20 17.35
C ALA A 32 16.32 22.34 17.09
N GLU A 33 17.60 22.01 16.95
CA GLU A 33 18.47 22.84 16.14
C GLU A 33 17.95 22.77 14.70
N GLU A 34 17.37 23.89 14.26
CA GLU A 34 17.07 24.16 12.86
C GLU A 34 18.35 24.05 12.02
N CYS A 35 18.62 22.88 11.47
CA CYS A 35 19.39 22.78 10.24
C CYS A 35 18.45 23.14 9.08
N VAL A 36 18.34 24.44 8.81
CA VAL A 36 17.89 24.97 7.52
C VAL A 36 18.92 24.57 6.48
N GLU A 37 18.80 23.36 5.94
CA GLU A 37 19.52 23.02 4.71
C GLU A 37 18.93 23.83 3.57
N ALA A 38 19.83 24.41 2.78
CA ALA A 38 19.54 25.33 1.69
C ALA A 38 18.46 24.77 0.77
N VAL A 39 17.43 25.58 0.52
CA VAL A 39 16.50 25.39 -0.60
C VAL A 39 17.32 25.51 -1.88
N GLU A 40 17.74 24.36 -2.43
CA GLU A 40 18.27 24.29 -3.78
C GLU A 40 17.24 24.88 -4.75
N SER A 41 17.75 25.63 -5.74
CA SER A 41 16.95 26.44 -6.67
C SER A 41 15.78 25.65 -7.30
N PRO A 42 14.60 26.27 -7.47
CA PRO A 42 13.45 25.65 -8.13
C PRO A 42 13.63 25.40 -9.65
N ASP A 43 14.81 25.65 -10.22
CA ASP A 43 15.04 25.57 -11.67
C ASP A 43 15.44 24.19 -12.17
N ALA A 44 15.61 23.19 -11.28
CA ALA A 44 15.69 21.79 -11.67
C ALA A 44 14.30 21.15 -11.71
N ILE A 45 13.41 21.67 -12.57
CA ILE A 45 12.27 20.89 -13.04
C ILE A 45 12.87 19.74 -13.86
N ILE A 46 13.13 18.63 -13.19
CA ILE A 46 13.42 17.35 -13.83
C ILE A 46 12.32 17.14 -14.85
N ASP A 47 12.69 17.05 -16.13
CA ASP A 47 11.81 16.65 -17.23
C ASP A 47 11.34 15.21 -16.98
N MET A 48 10.34 15.09 -16.10
CA MET A 48 9.65 13.86 -15.74
C MET A 48 8.54 13.53 -16.77
N THR A 49 8.39 14.36 -17.80
CA THR A 49 7.26 14.32 -18.73
C THR A 49 7.52 13.53 -20.00
N ALA A 50 8.77 13.21 -20.35
CA ALA A 50 9.06 12.63 -21.66
C ALA A 50 10.02 11.45 -21.60
N ASN A 51 9.53 10.28 -21.16
CA ASN A 51 10.06 9.01 -21.64
C ASN A 51 8.90 8.02 -21.69
N PHE A 52 8.33 7.83 -22.89
CA PHE A 52 7.51 6.67 -23.19
C PHE A 52 8.32 5.42 -22.81
N LEU A 53 7.94 4.78 -21.71
CA LEU A 53 8.66 3.62 -21.20
C LEU A 53 8.51 2.47 -22.23
N PRO A 54 9.59 1.71 -22.51
CA PRO A 54 9.49 0.44 -23.23
C PRO A 54 8.41 -0.45 -22.57
N GLU A 55 7.77 -1.35 -23.35
CA GLU A 55 6.66 -2.23 -22.90
C GLU A 55 6.83 -2.60 -21.42
N SER A 56 5.91 -2.15 -20.55
CA SER A 56 6.12 -2.23 -19.12
C SER A 56 6.23 -3.68 -18.67
N GLU A 57 7.39 -4.07 -18.14
CA GLU A 57 7.60 -5.40 -17.60
C GLU A 57 6.58 -5.63 -16.48
N SER A 58 5.79 -6.69 -16.60
CA SER A 58 4.79 -7.06 -15.60
C SER A 58 4.68 -8.56 -15.41
N ASP A 59 4.47 -8.97 -14.16
CA ASP A 59 4.15 -10.34 -13.77
C ASP A 59 2.78 -10.36 -13.09
N THR A 60 1.98 -11.39 -13.38
CA THR A 60 0.63 -11.55 -12.82
C THR A 60 0.51 -12.84 -12.02
N PHE A 61 -0.11 -12.75 -10.85
CA PHE A 61 -0.36 -13.84 -9.92
C PHE A 61 -1.85 -13.84 -9.54
N VAL A 62 -2.45 -15.01 -9.38
CA VAL A 62 -3.84 -15.13 -8.89
C VAL A 62 -3.82 -15.69 -7.47
N LEU A 63 -4.34 -14.92 -6.51
CA LEU A 63 -4.45 -15.33 -5.12
C LEU A 63 -5.57 -16.38 -4.97
N ARG A 64 -5.52 -17.20 -3.91
CA ARG A 64 -6.57 -18.22 -3.64
C ARG A 64 -7.98 -17.65 -3.50
N CYS A 65 -8.09 -16.39 -3.06
CA CYS A 65 -9.36 -15.67 -2.97
C CYS A 65 -9.84 -15.09 -4.32
N GLY A 66 -9.20 -15.41 -5.44
CA GLY A 66 -9.58 -14.93 -6.78
C GLY A 66 -9.08 -13.52 -7.12
N VAL A 67 -8.41 -12.84 -6.19
CA VAL A 67 -7.78 -11.53 -6.45
C VAL A 67 -6.56 -11.70 -7.37
N THR A 68 -6.46 -10.86 -8.39
CA THR A 68 -5.30 -10.78 -9.27
C THR A 68 -4.29 -9.79 -8.70
N LEU A 69 -3.07 -10.24 -8.45
CA LEU A 69 -1.93 -9.41 -8.11
C LEU A 69 -1.08 -9.19 -9.36
N MET A 70 -0.94 -7.93 -9.77
CA MET A 70 -0.02 -7.51 -10.83
C MET A 70 1.17 -6.79 -10.21
N ILE A 71 2.38 -7.19 -10.57
CA ILE A 71 3.61 -6.45 -10.24
C ILE A 71 4.11 -5.83 -11.53
N CYS A 72 4.33 -4.52 -11.57
CA CYS A 72 4.68 -3.80 -12.80
C CYS A 72 5.74 -2.73 -12.58
N LYS A 73 6.56 -2.50 -13.61
CA LYS A 73 7.53 -1.41 -13.68
C LYS A 73 6.94 -0.19 -14.38
N GLN A 74 6.07 0.53 -13.70
CA GLN A 74 5.45 1.74 -14.25
C GLN A 74 5.15 2.77 -13.16
N ASN A 75 4.87 4.00 -13.59
CA ASN A 75 4.34 5.03 -12.70
C ASN A 75 2.93 4.61 -12.24
N ILE A 76 2.66 4.72 -10.94
CA ILE A 76 1.35 4.40 -10.36
C ILE A 76 0.21 5.24 -10.95
N LEU A 77 0.49 6.49 -11.35
CA LEU A 77 -0.51 7.35 -12.01
C LEU A 77 -0.78 6.94 -13.46
N GLN A 78 0.04 6.07 -14.04
CA GLN A 78 -0.20 5.50 -15.38
C GLN A 78 -1.01 4.20 -15.33
N THR A 79 -1.54 3.84 -14.16
CA THR A 79 -2.35 2.62 -13.99
C THR A 79 -3.82 2.90 -14.24
N ASN A 80 -4.56 1.96 -14.83
CA ASN A 80 -6.02 2.05 -14.95
C ASN A 80 -6.74 1.59 -13.67
N ALA A 81 -6.15 1.81 -12.49
CA ALA A 81 -6.74 1.40 -11.22
C ALA A 81 -7.84 2.39 -10.78
N ASN A 82 -8.93 1.90 -10.19
CA ASN A 82 -9.99 2.78 -9.68
C ASN A 82 -9.47 3.66 -8.55
N ALA A 83 -8.66 3.07 -7.68
CA ALA A 83 -8.02 3.76 -6.58
C ALA A 83 -6.51 3.56 -6.62
N ILE A 84 -5.80 4.55 -6.12
CA ILE A 84 -4.36 4.50 -5.90
C ILE A 84 -4.05 4.68 -4.42
N SER A 85 -2.84 4.30 -4.02
CA SER A 85 -2.36 4.52 -2.68
C SER A 85 -1.00 5.18 -2.67
N THR A 86 -0.74 5.97 -1.63
CA THR A 86 0.54 6.60 -1.36
C THR A 86 0.94 6.36 0.10
N SER A 87 2.24 6.24 0.34
CA SER A 87 2.80 6.18 1.69
C SER A 87 3.18 7.56 2.17
N GLU A 88 2.78 7.91 3.38
CA GLU A 88 2.97 9.23 3.96
C GLU A 88 3.49 9.17 5.39
N HIS A 89 4.08 10.28 5.84
CA HIS A 89 4.36 10.53 7.25
C HIS A 89 3.13 11.14 7.94
N LYS A 90 3.08 11.14 9.28
CA LYS A 90 1.98 11.72 10.07
C LYS A 90 1.72 13.22 9.80
N THR A 91 2.68 13.92 9.20
CA THR A 91 2.55 15.33 8.85
C THR A 91 1.93 15.56 7.46
N LEU A 92 1.73 14.50 6.67
CA LEU A 92 1.27 14.59 5.28
C LEU A 92 2.04 15.66 4.48
N THR A 93 3.37 15.64 4.56
CA THR A 93 4.23 16.58 3.82
C THR A 93 4.43 16.19 2.36
N GLY A 94 4.03 14.98 1.96
CA GLY A 94 4.25 14.51 0.59
C GLY A 94 5.71 14.17 0.29
N GLY A 95 6.47 13.75 1.30
CA GLY A 95 7.89 13.39 1.13
C GLY A 95 8.12 12.11 0.32
N GLY A 96 7.11 11.25 0.19
CA GLY A 96 7.17 10.04 -0.63
C GLY A 96 7.08 10.34 -2.12
N GLU A 97 7.75 9.56 -2.97
CA GLU A 97 7.79 9.79 -4.42
C GLU A 97 6.40 9.92 -5.05
N VAL A 98 5.50 8.98 -4.74
CA VAL A 98 4.11 9.01 -5.25
C VAL A 98 3.36 10.23 -4.75
N SER A 99 3.51 10.60 -3.46
CA SER A 99 2.82 11.76 -2.92
C SER A 99 3.34 13.07 -3.52
N ARG A 100 4.66 13.21 -3.66
CA ARG A 100 5.27 14.36 -4.34
C ARG A 100 4.75 14.49 -5.76
N TYR A 101 4.69 13.37 -6.49
CA TYR A 101 4.19 13.36 -7.86
C TYR A 101 2.72 13.75 -7.94
N LEU A 102 1.87 13.25 -7.02
CA LEU A 102 0.48 13.69 -6.89
C LEU A 102 0.37 15.20 -6.62
N LEU A 103 1.16 15.74 -5.69
CA LEU A 103 1.16 17.18 -5.39
C LEU A 103 1.61 18.04 -6.57
N GLN A 104 2.48 17.52 -7.44
CA GLN A 104 3.00 18.25 -8.60
C GLN A 104 2.10 18.15 -9.84
N THR A 105 1.40 17.02 -10.01
CA THR A 105 0.72 16.70 -11.28
C THR A 105 -0.80 16.69 -11.18
N CYS A 106 -1.37 16.58 -10.00
CA CYS A 106 -2.82 16.52 -9.86
C CYS A 106 -3.48 17.90 -9.98
N ILE A 107 -4.72 17.85 -10.46
CA ILE A 107 -5.62 19.00 -10.58
C ILE A 107 -6.07 19.46 -9.18
N ASN A 108 -6.53 20.71 -9.08
CA ASN A 108 -7.01 21.37 -7.86
C ASN A 108 -7.92 20.50 -6.96
N GLY A 109 -8.77 19.62 -7.51
CA GLY A 109 -9.71 18.85 -6.69
C GLY A 109 -9.04 17.80 -5.79
N TYR A 110 -7.92 17.20 -6.19
CA TYR A 110 -7.11 16.36 -5.31
C TYR A 110 -6.55 17.16 -4.14
N LEU A 111 -6.00 18.35 -4.41
CA LEU A 111 -5.39 19.22 -3.39
C LEU A 111 -6.45 19.68 -2.38
N GLU A 112 -7.62 20.09 -2.87
CA GLU A 112 -8.77 20.46 -2.04
C GLU A 112 -9.23 19.29 -1.17
N ALA A 113 -9.43 18.10 -1.75
CA ALA A 113 -9.87 16.92 -1.02
C ALA A 113 -8.84 16.46 0.02
N ARG A 114 -7.54 16.60 -0.28
CA ARG A 114 -6.45 16.30 0.65
C ARG A 114 -6.39 17.30 1.81
N GLU A 115 -6.63 18.58 1.54
CA GLU A 115 -6.66 19.61 2.58
C GLU A 115 -7.90 19.47 3.47
N GLN A 116 -9.06 19.17 2.88
CA GLN A 116 -10.25 18.83 3.64
C GLN A 116 -10.00 17.62 4.56
N MET A 117 -9.37 16.56 4.05
CA MET A 117 -8.98 15.40 4.87
C MET A 117 -8.06 15.80 6.04
N LYS A 118 -7.15 16.77 5.86
CA LYS A 118 -6.34 17.30 6.98
C LYS A 118 -7.18 18.06 8.00
N GLN A 119 -8.14 18.87 7.57
CA GLN A 119 -9.03 19.61 8.47
C GLN A 119 -9.94 18.68 9.27
N GLU A 120 -10.42 17.59 8.66
CA GLU A 120 -11.28 16.59 9.32
C GLU A 120 -10.53 15.71 10.32
N ASN A 121 -9.20 15.65 10.25
CA ASN A 121 -8.39 14.76 11.07
C ASN A 121 -7.40 15.55 11.93
N ALA A 122 -7.69 15.66 13.24
CA ALA A 122 -6.81 16.33 14.20
C ALA A 122 -5.39 15.75 14.25
N MET A 123 -5.24 14.44 13.99
CA MET A 123 -3.94 13.77 13.95
C MET A 123 -3.95 12.55 13.02
N PHE A 124 -2.83 12.34 12.34
CA PHE A 124 -2.55 11.13 11.56
C PHE A 124 -1.71 10.14 12.37
N GLU A 125 -2.15 8.88 12.43
CA GLU A 125 -1.47 7.84 13.21
C GLU A 125 -0.81 6.78 12.33
N TYR A 126 0.35 6.30 12.74
CA TYR A 126 1.03 5.20 12.07
C TYR A 126 0.16 3.94 12.00
N GLY A 127 0.18 3.27 10.85
CA GLY A 127 -0.62 2.08 10.63
C GLY A 127 -2.12 2.35 10.44
N LYS A 128 -2.52 3.61 10.20
CA LYS A 128 -3.86 3.97 9.72
C LYS A 128 -3.83 4.34 8.23
N VAL A 129 -4.99 4.21 7.61
CA VAL A 129 -5.24 4.55 6.20
C VAL A 129 -6.32 5.62 6.17
N TYR A 130 -6.02 6.73 5.51
CA TYR A 130 -6.95 7.82 5.27
C TYR A 130 -7.25 7.86 3.77
N SER A 131 -8.38 8.45 3.38
CA SER A 131 -8.75 8.55 1.98
C SER A 131 -9.30 9.93 1.70
N CYS A 132 -8.91 10.50 0.58
CA CYS A 132 -9.62 11.60 -0.05
C CYS A 132 -10.20 11.11 -1.38
N SER A 133 -11.35 11.66 -1.77
CA SER A 133 -11.98 11.40 -3.06
C SER A 133 -12.45 12.74 -3.61
N SER A 134 -12.09 13.04 -4.85
CA SER A 134 -12.42 14.31 -5.49
C SER A 134 -13.86 14.35 -6.03
N GLY A 135 -14.61 13.25 -5.94
CA GLY A 135 -16.02 13.17 -6.35
C GLY A 135 -16.26 13.29 -7.86
N LYS A 136 -15.21 13.54 -8.63
CA LYS A 136 -15.16 13.55 -10.09
C LYS A 136 -14.12 12.53 -10.52
N ASN A 137 -14.30 11.89 -11.68
CA ASN A 137 -13.22 11.12 -12.30
C ASN A 137 -12.12 12.11 -12.67
N GLU A 138 -11.18 12.35 -11.76
CA GLU A 138 -10.05 13.21 -12.03
C GLU A 138 -9.11 12.46 -12.96
N THR A 139 -9.10 12.88 -14.22
CA THR A 139 -8.04 12.54 -15.15
C THR A 139 -6.83 13.38 -14.80
N ASP A 140 -5.69 12.74 -14.53
CA ASP A 140 -4.41 13.43 -14.49
C ASP A 140 -4.09 14.09 -15.86
N SER A 141 -2.98 14.82 -15.96
CA SER A 141 -2.52 15.40 -17.22
C SER A 141 -2.29 14.37 -18.35
N ASN A 142 -2.27 13.08 -18.01
CA ASN A 142 -2.12 11.96 -18.94
C ASN A 142 -3.45 11.25 -19.24
N GLY A 143 -4.59 11.77 -18.76
CA GLY A 143 -5.91 11.19 -19.02
C GLY A 143 -6.26 9.98 -18.14
N VAL A 144 -5.48 9.68 -17.10
CA VAL A 144 -5.71 8.52 -16.22
C VAL A 144 -6.61 8.91 -15.07
N ALA A 145 -7.76 8.24 -14.99
CA ALA A 145 -8.78 8.50 -13.99
C ALA A 145 -8.66 7.56 -12.78
N TYR A 146 -8.42 8.13 -11.61
CA TYR A 146 -8.69 7.51 -10.32
C TYR A 146 -9.64 8.42 -9.53
N ASP A 147 -10.52 7.83 -8.72
CA ASP A 147 -11.53 8.58 -7.97
C ASP A 147 -11.20 8.70 -6.48
N THR A 148 -10.28 7.87 -5.98
CA THR A 148 -9.89 7.80 -4.57
C THR A 148 -8.39 7.61 -4.42
N VAL A 149 -7.79 8.41 -3.54
CA VAL A 149 -6.40 8.27 -3.11
C VAL A 149 -6.35 7.84 -1.65
N TYR A 150 -5.72 6.70 -1.39
CA TYR A 150 -5.49 6.18 -0.04
C TYR A 150 -4.13 6.58 0.50
N HIS A 151 -4.11 7.32 1.60
CA HIS A 151 -2.91 7.74 2.32
C HIS A 151 -2.61 6.75 3.46
N GLY A 152 -1.62 5.88 3.25
CA GLY A 152 -1.12 4.98 4.28
C GLY A 152 -0.04 5.65 5.13
N ILE A 153 -0.26 5.78 6.43
CA ILE A 153 0.70 6.43 7.32
C ILE A 153 1.75 5.42 7.79
N VAL A 154 2.98 5.58 7.31
CA VAL A 154 4.07 4.62 7.46
C VAL A 154 5.04 5.08 8.55
N PRO A 155 5.38 4.21 9.52
CA PRO A 155 6.42 4.51 10.50
C PRO A 155 7.80 4.57 9.85
N ASN A 156 8.60 5.56 10.24
CA ASN A 156 10.00 5.67 9.82
C ASN A 156 10.81 4.49 10.38
N ALA A 157 11.42 3.71 9.51
CA ALA A 157 12.25 2.54 9.83
C ALA A 157 13.46 2.92 10.70
N TRP A 158 14.05 4.09 10.49
CA TRP A 158 15.22 4.55 11.25
C TRP A 158 14.94 4.59 12.76
N PHE A 159 13.74 4.96 13.17
CA PHE A 159 13.34 4.94 14.59
C PHE A 159 13.33 3.52 15.18
N PHE A 160 13.08 2.50 14.36
CA PHE A 160 13.03 1.10 14.78
C PHE A 160 14.38 0.39 14.66
N PHE A 161 15.28 0.88 13.82
CA PHE A 161 16.56 0.21 13.53
C PHE A 161 17.80 0.95 14.06
N GLY A 162 17.63 2.19 14.55
CA GLY A 162 18.74 3.13 14.71
C GLY A 162 19.57 3.06 15.99
N PHE A 163 19.06 2.67 17.17
CA PHE A 163 19.85 2.94 18.40
C PHE A 163 19.61 2.07 19.64
N LEU A 164 18.82 1.00 19.57
CA LEU A 164 18.51 0.18 20.75
C LEU A 164 18.90 -1.31 20.56
N PRO A 165 19.54 -1.94 21.57
CA PRO A 165 20.18 -3.26 21.46
C PRO A 165 19.23 -4.45 21.34
N THR A 166 17.93 -4.24 21.14
CA THR A 166 16.98 -5.30 20.79
C THR A 166 16.36 -5.05 19.41
N ALA A 167 17.22 -4.94 18.40
CA ALA A 167 16.84 -4.79 16.99
C ALA A 167 15.75 -5.80 16.54
N ALA A 168 15.75 -7.02 17.11
CA ALA A 168 14.72 -8.04 16.84
C ALA A 168 13.31 -7.61 17.27
N THR A 169 13.15 -7.05 18.47
CA THR A 169 11.84 -6.65 19.03
C THR A 169 11.25 -5.47 18.23
N LEU A 170 12.09 -4.51 17.86
CA LEU A 170 11.67 -3.35 17.07
C LEU A 170 11.34 -3.72 15.62
N THR A 171 12.12 -4.64 15.01
CA THR A 171 11.80 -5.20 13.68
C THR A 171 10.41 -5.87 13.70
N GLY A 172 10.12 -6.65 14.75
CA GLY A 172 8.82 -7.32 14.91
C GLY A 172 7.66 -6.33 15.02
N LYS A 173 7.84 -5.25 15.80
CA LYS A 173 6.83 -4.18 15.92
C LYS A 173 6.59 -3.47 14.58
N TRP A 174 7.64 -3.05 13.89
CA TRP A 174 7.51 -2.39 12.58
C TRP A 174 6.80 -3.28 11.57
N ASN A 175 7.18 -4.56 11.48
CA ASN A 175 6.54 -5.51 10.57
C ASN A 175 5.04 -5.69 10.92
N LYS A 176 4.69 -5.77 12.21
CA LYS A 176 3.29 -5.81 12.67
C LYS A 176 2.50 -4.58 12.22
N TYR A 177 3.05 -3.37 12.39
CA TYR A 177 2.41 -2.13 11.94
C TYR A 177 2.19 -2.13 10.42
N MET A 178 3.22 -2.50 9.65
CA MET A 178 3.14 -2.52 8.19
C MET A 178 2.14 -3.56 7.68
N ARG A 179 2.09 -4.76 8.28
CA ARG A 179 1.07 -5.77 7.96
C ARG A 179 -0.34 -5.24 8.21
N GLN A 180 -0.56 -4.63 9.38
CA GLN A 180 -1.85 -4.03 9.71
C GLN A 180 -2.23 -2.90 8.74
N LEU A 181 -1.26 -2.08 8.33
CA LEU A 181 -1.48 -1.01 7.38
C LEU A 181 -1.99 -1.55 6.03
N TYR A 182 -1.29 -2.52 5.43
CA TYR A 182 -1.73 -3.16 4.19
C TYR A 182 -3.09 -3.82 4.35
N LYS A 183 -3.32 -4.53 5.46
CA LYS A 183 -4.62 -5.15 5.73
C LYS A 183 -5.75 -4.12 5.74
N LYS A 184 -5.57 -3.00 6.46
CA LYS A 184 -6.55 -1.91 6.52
C LYS A 184 -6.74 -1.25 5.16
N LEU A 185 -5.67 -1.10 4.38
CA LEU A 185 -5.73 -0.54 3.02
C LEU A 185 -6.63 -1.41 2.13
N PHE A 186 -6.38 -2.72 2.08
CA PHE A 186 -7.17 -3.63 1.26
C PHE A 186 -8.62 -3.72 1.74
N GLN A 187 -8.86 -3.77 3.05
CA GLN A 187 -10.21 -3.77 3.62
C GLN A 187 -10.96 -2.47 3.32
N LYS A 188 -10.27 -1.33 3.37
CA LYS A 188 -10.87 -0.03 3.09
C LYS A 188 -11.21 0.11 1.60
N ALA A 189 -10.30 -0.27 0.70
CA ALA A 189 -10.58 -0.32 -0.73
C ALA A 189 -11.77 -1.23 -1.08
N ASP A 190 -11.84 -2.42 -0.46
CA ASP A 190 -12.96 -3.33 -0.64
C ASP A 190 -14.28 -2.74 -0.13
N LYS A 191 -14.27 -2.15 1.08
CA LYS A 191 -15.44 -1.50 1.70
C LYS A 191 -15.94 -0.31 0.90
N ASP A 192 -15.03 0.47 0.34
CA ASP A 192 -15.33 1.64 -0.50
C ASP A 192 -15.73 1.23 -1.94
N GLY A 193 -15.87 -0.08 -2.22
CA GLY A 193 -16.40 -0.60 -3.49
C GLY A 193 -15.39 -0.62 -4.64
N LYS A 194 -14.09 -0.47 -4.37
CA LYS A 194 -13.06 -0.39 -5.42
C LYS A 194 -12.76 -1.77 -5.98
N SER A 195 -12.79 -1.88 -7.31
CA SER A 195 -12.49 -3.15 -8.00
C SER A 195 -10.99 -3.35 -8.23
N SER A 196 -10.23 -2.25 -8.34
CA SER A 196 -8.78 -2.26 -8.51
C SER A 196 -8.10 -1.21 -7.63
N LEU A 197 -6.95 -1.58 -7.07
CA LEU A 197 -6.10 -0.74 -6.23
C LEU A 197 -4.66 -0.80 -6.73
N ALA A 198 -4.08 0.34 -7.10
CA ALA A 198 -2.64 0.45 -7.32
C ALA A 198 -1.93 1.00 -6.07
N LEU A 199 -0.73 0.52 -5.79
CA LEU A 199 0.07 0.95 -4.64
C LEU A 199 1.57 0.83 -4.91
N PRO A 200 2.41 1.68 -4.31
CA PRO A 200 3.84 1.46 -4.23
C PRO A 200 4.18 0.42 -3.15
N LEU A 201 5.45 0.08 -3.03
CA LEU A 201 5.96 -0.65 -1.87
C LEU A 201 6.08 0.30 -0.67
N PHE A 202 5.25 0.12 0.35
CA PHE A 202 5.31 0.93 1.57
C PHE A 202 6.51 0.57 2.44
N GLY A 203 7.11 1.59 3.06
CA GLY A 203 8.20 1.42 4.03
C GLY A 203 9.60 1.58 3.46
N CYS A 204 9.77 1.52 2.14
CA CYS A 204 11.04 1.83 1.48
C CYS A 204 11.16 3.33 1.14
N GLY A 205 12.29 3.72 0.53
CA GLY A 205 12.57 5.12 0.18
C GLY A 205 12.81 5.96 1.43
N GLY A 206 12.12 7.11 1.54
CA GLY A 206 12.28 8.04 2.68
C GLY A 206 11.92 7.45 4.04
N ALA A 207 11.19 6.34 4.09
CA ALA A 207 10.93 5.63 5.35
C ALA A 207 12.11 4.75 5.79
N GLY A 208 13.08 4.42 4.93
CA GLY A 208 14.36 3.80 5.31
C GLY A 208 14.41 2.28 5.46
N ALA A 209 13.33 1.53 5.20
CA ALA A 209 13.42 0.07 5.20
C ALA A 209 14.06 -0.46 3.90
N SER A 210 14.84 -1.53 3.99
CA SER A 210 15.30 -2.27 2.81
C SER A 210 14.11 -2.93 2.09
N PHE A 211 14.26 -3.23 0.79
CA PHE A 211 13.19 -3.89 0.03
C PHE A 211 12.76 -5.21 0.65
N ASP A 212 13.70 -6.04 1.12
CA ASP A 212 13.37 -7.32 1.75
C ASP A 212 12.46 -7.12 2.98
N LYS A 213 12.80 -6.13 3.83
CA LYS A 213 11.98 -5.79 5.00
C LYS A 213 10.62 -5.25 4.62
N ALA A 214 10.49 -4.47 3.55
CA ALA A 214 9.22 -3.91 3.09
C ALA A 214 8.33 -4.92 2.33
N ILE A 215 8.92 -5.91 1.67
CA ILE A 215 8.22 -6.97 0.94
C ILE A 215 7.52 -7.94 1.90
N ASP A 216 8.17 -8.33 2.99
CA ASP A 216 7.62 -9.27 3.97
C ASP A 216 6.21 -8.89 4.50
N PRO A 217 5.95 -7.65 4.97
CA PRO A 217 4.62 -7.27 5.43
C PRO A 217 3.59 -7.20 4.31
N LEU A 218 3.99 -6.81 3.09
CA LEU A 218 3.09 -6.83 1.92
C LEU A 218 2.64 -8.26 1.61
N VAL A 219 3.60 -9.17 1.45
CA VAL A 219 3.32 -10.59 1.15
C VAL A 219 2.50 -11.22 2.27
N GLY A 220 2.87 -10.98 3.52
CA GLY A 220 2.11 -11.46 4.68
C GLY A 220 0.66 -10.97 4.69
N SER A 221 0.41 -9.73 4.28
CA SER A 221 -0.95 -9.19 4.18
C SER A 221 -1.73 -9.72 2.97
N LEU A 222 -1.08 -9.98 1.85
CA LEU A 222 -1.69 -10.66 0.70
C LEU A 222 -2.10 -12.10 1.04
N MET A 223 -1.31 -12.80 1.85
CA MET A 223 -1.69 -14.13 2.36
C MET A 223 -2.89 -14.05 3.30
N ASN A 224 -2.98 -13.02 4.14
CA ASN A 224 -4.12 -12.82 5.04
C ASN A 224 -5.44 -12.48 4.30
N LEU A 225 -5.37 -11.87 3.11
CA LEU A 225 -6.55 -11.66 2.25
C LEU A 225 -7.17 -12.98 1.80
N GLN A 226 -6.42 -14.07 1.74
CA GLN A 226 -6.95 -15.36 1.30
C GLN A 226 -7.96 -15.93 2.29
N GLY A 227 -7.77 -15.67 3.59
CA GLY A 227 -8.72 -16.07 4.63
C GLY A 227 -9.98 -15.18 4.69
N ASN A 228 -9.95 -14.01 4.04
CA ASN A 228 -11.05 -13.04 4.02
C ASN A 228 -11.24 -12.52 2.59
N SER A 229 -11.86 -13.34 1.74
CA SER A 229 -12.03 -13.01 0.33
C SER A 229 -12.73 -11.65 0.16
N PRO A 230 -12.09 -10.66 -0.48
CA PRO A 230 -12.74 -9.37 -0.73
C PRO A 230 -13.94 -9.53 -1.66
N ARG A 231 -14.98 -8.72 -1.43
CA ARG A 231 -16.22 -8.77 -2.22
C ARG A 231 -16.07 -8.01 -3.53
N ASN A 232 -15.46 -6.83 -3.47
CA ASN A 232 -15.34 -5.86 -4.55
C ASN A 232 -13.92 -5.83 -5.12
N LEU A 233 -12.89 -5.85 -4.28
CA LEU A 233 -11.49 -5.74 -4.73
C LEU A 233 -11.07 -7.00 -5.50
N LYS A 234 -10.85 -6.86 -6.82
CA LYS A 234 -10.45 -7.95 -7.74
C LYS A 234 -9.01 -7.85 -8.18
N THR A 235 -8.44 -6.64 -8.25
CA THR A 235 -7.07 -6.44 -8.76
C THR A 235 -6.25 -5.58 -7.80
N ILE A 236 -5.05 -6.04 -7.48
CA ILE A 236 -4.04 -5.28 -6.74
C ILE A 236 -2.84 -5.09 -7.66
N ILE A 237 -2.42 -3.85 -7.87
CA ILE A 237 -1.31 -3.49 -8.75
C ILE A 237 -0.18 -2.91 -7.92
N VAL A 238 0.94 -3.61 -7.81
CA VAL A 238 2.14 -3.13 -7.12
C VAL A 238 3.07 -2.50 -8.16
N CYS A 239 3.23 -1.18 -8.07
CA CYS A 239 4.02 -0.38 -9.00
C CYS A 239 5.42 -0.13 -8.44
N LEU A 240 6.46 -0.60 -9.13
CA LEU A 240 7.84 -0.55 -8.67
C LEU A 240 8.74 0.00 -9.77
N ARG A 241 9.33 1.19 -9.58
CA ARG A 241 10.26 1.76 -10.56
C ARG A 241 11.65 1.13 -10.54
N GLN A 242 12.05 0.58 -9.39
CA GLN A 242 13.39 0.05 -9.18
C GLN A 242 13.44 -1.45 -9.53
N ASP A 243 14.38 -1.81 -10.40
CA ASP A 243 14.57 -3.20 -10.85
C ASP A 243 14.83 -4.16 -9.69
N GLU A 244 15.61 -3.75 -8.70
CA GLU A 244 15.91 -4.57 -7.53
C GLU A 244 14.63 -4.91 -6.74
N ALA A 245 13.81 -3.91 -6.42
CA ALA A 245 12.56 -4.10 -5.71
C ALA A 245 11.58 -5.00 -6.49
N PHE A 246 11.48 -4.77 -7.80
CA PHE A 246 10.67 -5.59 -8.70
C PHE A 246 11.11 -7.06 -8.69
N ASN A 247 12.40 -7.31 -8.91
CA ASN A 247 12.96 -8.65 -8.97
C ASN A 247 12.84 -9.38 -7.61
N LYS A 248 13.06 -8.68 -6.50
CA LYS A 248 12.89 -9.24 -5.15
C LYS A 248 11.45 -9.62 -4.86
N LEU A 249 10.48 -8.74 -5.15
CA LEU A 249 9.07 -9.06 -4.94
C LEU A 249 8.61 -10.21 -5.85
N LYS A 250 9.00 -10.18 -7.12
CA LYS A 250 8.74 -11.25 -8.10
C LYS A 250 9.30 -12.59 -7.62
N ALA A 251 10.55 -12.63 -7.14
CA ALA A 251 11.15 -13.83 -6.57
C ALA A 251 10.38 -14.33 -5.35
N LYS A 252 9.99 -13.41 -4.44
CA LYS A 252 9.24 -13.77 -3.24
C LYS A 252 7.86 -14.35 -3.55
N MET A 253 7.15 -13.78 -4.52
CA MET A 253 5.85 -14.31 -4.96
C MET A 253 5.99 -15.70 -5.60
N LYS A 254 7.04 -15.93 -6.40
CA LYS A 254 7.35 -17.25 -6.98
C LYS A 254 7.72 -18.28 -5.91
N GLU A 255 8.43 -17.88 -4.88
CA GLU A 255 8.72 -18.73 -3.72
C GLU A 255 7.41 -19.15 -3.02
N CYS A 256 6.56 -18.19 -2.67
CA CYS A 256 5.29 -18.47 -2.01
C CYS A 256 4.31 -19.30 -2.89
N LEU A 257 4.42 -19.22 -4.22
CA LEU A 257 3.71 -20.13 -5.14
C LEU A 257 4.15 -21.60 -4.97
N ARG A 258 5.45 -21.86 -4.84
CA ARG A 258 5.99 -23.22 -4.68
C ARG A 258 5.49 -23.90 -3.41
N TYR A 259 5.26 -23.13 -2.35
CA TYR A 259 4.69 -23.61 -1.09
C TYR A 259 3.16 -23.75 -1.11
N GLY A 260 2.53 -23.62 -2.30
CA GLY A 260 1.10 -23.81 -2.49
C GLY A 260 0.27 -22.65 -1.97
N CYS A 261 0.85 -21.53 -1.55
CA CYS A 261 0.09 -20.41 -1.00
C CYS A 261 -0.77 -19.70 -2.05
N PHE A 262 -0.59 -19.94 -3.35
CA PHE A 262 -1.47 -19.39 -4.40
C PHE A 262 -1.85 -20.43 -5.46
N ILE A 263 -2.96 -20.19 -6.15
CA ILE A 263 -3.40 -21.00 -7.29
C ILE A 263 -2.83 -20.34 -8.54
N SER A 264 -1.68 -20.81 -9.03
CA SER A 264 -1.12 -20.27 -10.27
C SER A 264 -1.89 -20.82 -11.47
N LYS A 265 -2.60 -19.94 -12.18
CA LYS A 265 -2.39 -19.80 -13.63
C LYS A 265 -1.41 -18.64 -13.81
N LEU A 266 -0.12 -18.93 -13.94
CA LEU A 266 0.81 -17.96 -14.54
C LEU A 266 0.29 -17.70 -15.95
N ILE A 267 -0.28 -16.52 -16.19
CA ILE A 267 -0.60 -16.06 -17.54
C ILE A 267 0.65 -15.34 -18.02
N PRO A 268 1.39 -15.88 -19.01
CA PRO A 268 2.54 -15.18 -19.58
C PRO A 268 2.08 -13.83 -20.13
N ALA A 269 2.86 -12.77 -19.89
CA ALA A 269 2.57 -11.40 -20.32
C ALA A 269 2.29 -11.27 -21.85
N GLY A 270 2.69 -12.26 -22.66
CA GLY A 270 2.44 -12.32 -24.10
C GLY A 270 1.02 -12.66 -24.55
N HIS A 271 0.10 -13.07 -23.67
CA HIS A 271 -1.26 -13.50 -24.08
C HIS A 271 -2.39 -12.49 -23.84
N VAL A 272 -2.12 -11.33 -23.21
CA VAL A 272 -3.16 -10.34 -22.89
C VAL A 272 -3.57 -9.47 -24.11
N LYS A 273 -2.85 -9.57 -25.24
CA LYS A 273 -3.15 -8.76 -26.44
C LYS A 273 -4.49 -9.11 -27.15
N THR A 274 -5.21 -10.17 -26.76
CA THR A 274 -6.38 -10.66 -27.55
C THR A 274 -7.76 -10.31 -26.97
N GLU A 275 -7.88 -9.93 -25.68
CA GLU A 275 -9.21 -9.74 -25.06
C GLU A 275 -9.73 -8.30 -25.19
N ARG A 276 -8.82 -7.32 -25.34
CA ARG A 276 -9.19 -5.92 -25.65
C ARG A 276 -9.80 -5.74 -27.05
N GLN A 277 -9.49 -6.63 -28.00
CA GLN A 277 -10.11 -6.61 -29.34
C GLN A 277 -11.52 -7.19 -29.35
N ARG A 278 -11.85 -8.16 -28.47
CA ARG A 278 -13.19 -8.77 -28.45
C ARG A 278 -14.30 -7.90 -27.86
N LEU A 279 -13.97 -6.97 -26.98
CA LEU A 279 -14.97 -6.04 -26.41
C LEU A 279 -15.19 -4.79 -27.29
N GLY A 280 -14.32 -4.53 -28.27
CA GLY A 280 -14.47 -3.42 -29.23
C GLY A 280 -15.40 -3.72 -30.41
N GLU A 281 -15.71 -4.99 -30.68
CA GLU A 281 -16.53 -5.40 -31.85
C GLU A 281 -18.04 -5.44 -31.58
N TYR A 282 -18.49 -5.22 -30.34
CA TYR A 282 -19.93 -5.24 -30.00
C TYR A 282 -20.60 -3.85 -30.02
N SER A 283 -19.89 -2.77 -30.35
CA SER A 283 -20.44 -1.40 -30.28
C SER A 283 -20.62 -0.69 -31.63
N THR A 284 -20.75 -1.42 -32.74
CA THR A 284 -21.15 -0.84 -34.04
C THR A 284 -22.26 -1.66 -34.70
N SER A 285 -23.46 -1.60 -34.15
CA SER A 285 -24.68 -1.80 -34.95
C SER A 285 -25.83 -0.95 -34.41
N VAL A 286 -25.74 0.36 -34.66
CA VAL A 286 -26.90 1.26 -34.58
C VAL A 286 -27.33 1.58 -36.01
N GLY A 287 -28.59 1.28 -36.31
CA GLY A 287 -29.45 2.17 -37.07
C GLY A 287 -29.32 2.19 -38.59
N GLY A 288 -30.15 1.40 -39.25
CA GLY A 288 -30.46 1.54 -40.68
C GLY A 288 -31.89 1.13 -40.98
N GLY A 289 -32.87 1.69 -40.24
CA GLY A 289 -34.30 1.49 -40.48
C GLY A 289 -34.86 2.62 -41.32
N SER A 290 -34.78 2.46 -42.64
CA SER A 290 -35.36 3.37 -43.64
C SER A 290 -36.87 3.18 -43.72
N SER A 291 -37.61 4.29 -43.64
CA SER A 291 -39.02 4.39 -43.97
C SER A 291 -39.26 4.28 -45.48
N SER A 292 -40.21 3.45 -45.88
CA SER A 292 -40.99 3.63 -47.12
C SER A 292 -42.15 2.62 -47.16
N GLY A 293 -43.36 3.11 -47.44
CA GLY A 293 -44.59 2.33 -47.61
C GLY A 293 -45.68 2.74 -46.64
#